data_AF-A0A3M8FYW7-F1
#
_entry.id   AF-A0A3M8FYW7-F1
#
_cell.length_a   1.000
_cell.length_b   1.000
_cell.length_c   1.000
_cell.angle_alpha   90.00
_cell.angle_beta   90.00
_cell.angle_gamma   90.00
#
_symmetry.space_group_name_H-M   'P 1'
#
loop_
_entity.id
_entity.type
_entity.pdbx_description
1 polymer ?
#
loop_
_entity_poly.entity_id
_entity_poly.type
_entity_poly.pdbx_seq_one_letter_code
_entity_poly.pdbx_strand_id
1 'polypeptide(L)'
;MKSRVLLTVVAAGVATTASADVISETNPAVIDWGMVGTSQVTDGPAQLYPSQITVAGASDPISDVNITLHNGNHTWVADLEITLVSPSGTAVRILDLTGVQNGDTIDGDITFDDSAAMLFPDDDTDGTISGTFLVSDYENDNSDVPATAFGLDMSAFNGEDANGTWSLYVYDENAQDTGSFDGWTLDIVTIPAPASAALLGLGGLAAARRRR
;
A
#
# COMPACT_ATOMS: atom_id res chain seq x y z
N MET A 1 -24.75 -2.36 -6.73
CA MET A 1 -25.29 -3.65 -6.25
C MET A 1 -24.11 -4.55 -5.91
N LYS A 2 -23.81 -4.77 -4.63
CA LYS A 2 -22.70 -5.63 -4.20
C LYS A 2 -23.15 -7.09 -4.31
N SER A 3 -22.51 -7.90 -5.15
CA SER A 3 -22.82 -9.33 -5.31
C SER A 3 -21.87 -10.15 -4.45
N ARG A 4 -22.39 -10.93 -3.49
CA ARG A 4 -21.64 -11.89 -2.66
C ARG A 4 -22.10 -13.30 -3.02
N VAL A 5 -21.18 -14.17 -3.47
CA VAL A 5 -21.46 -15.59 -3.70
C VAL A 5 -20.89 -16.39 -2.52
N LEU A 6 -21.75 -17.15 -1.84
CA LEU A 6 -21.41 -17.98 -0.68
C LEU A 6 -21.55 -19.46 -1.06
N LEU A 7 -20.50 -20.26 -0.88
CA LEU A 7 -20.54 -21.72 -1.09
C LEU A 7 -20.48 -22.44 0.26
N THR A 8 -21.50 -23.24 0.59
CA THR A 8 -21.62 -23.90 1.91
C THR A 8 -21.15 -25.36 1.87
N VAL A 9 -20.24 -25.74 2.76
CA VAL A 9 -19.92 -27.15 3.08
C VAL A 9 -20.14 -27.36 4.59
N VAL A 10 -20.86 -28.42 4.96
CA VAL A 10 -21.12 -28.80 6.35
C VAL A 10 -20.21 -29.96 6.75
N ALA A 11 -19.39 -29.77 7.79
CA ALA A 11 -18.75 -30.82 8.57
C ALA A 11 -18.77 -30.43 10.07
N ALA A 12 -18.92 -31.42 10.95
CA ALA A 12 -18.99 -31.24 12.40
C ALA A 12 -17.62 -30.83 12.99
N GLY A 13 -17.65 -29.85 13.89
CA GLY A 13 -16.52 -28.98 14.24
C GLY A 13 -16.64 -27.73 13.39
N VAL A 14 -17.04 -26.60 13.97
CA VAL A 14 -17.23 -25.35 13.21
C VAL A 14 -15.85 -24.79 12.85
N ALA A 15 -15.16 -25.44 11.92
CA ALA A 15 -14.16 -24.80 11.11
C ALA A 15 -14.93 -23.89 10.16
N THR A 16 -15.17 -22.66 10.58
CA THR A 16 -15.52 -21.60 9.64
C THR A 16 -14.42 -21.57 8.59
N THR A 17 -14.77 -21.68 7.31
CA THR A 17 -13.82 -21.41 6.24
C THR A 17 -13.33 -19.99 6.43
N ALA A 18 -12.07 -19.81 6.82
CA ALA A 18 -11.43 -18.51 6.78
C ALA A 18 -11.39 -18.10 5.31
N SER A 19 -12.14 -17.05 4.96
CA SER A 19 -12.07 -16.44 3.64
C SER A 19 -11.32 -15.14 3.81
N ALA A 20 -10.38 -14.88 2.90
CA ALA A 20 -9.88 -13.53 2.74
C ALA A 20 -11.04 -12.59 2.38
N ASP A 21 -11.03 -11.38 2.91
CA ASP A 21 -11.87 -10.27 2.44
C ASP A 21 -10.96 -9.22 1.80
N VAL A 22 -11.43 -8.62 0.73
CA VAL A 22 -10.71 -7.55 0.01
C VAL A 22 -11.53 -6.28 0.13
N ILE A 23 -10.92 -5.26 0.73
CA ILE A 23 -11.48 -3.93 0.88
C ILE A 23 -10.73 -3.02 -0.10
N SER A 24 -11.48 -2.34 -0.96
CA SER A 24 -10.94 -1.44 -1.97
C SER A 24 -11.64 -0.10 -1.82
N GLU A 25 -10.88 0.92 -1.44
CA GLU A 25 -11.38 2.28 -1.22
C GLU A 25 -10.55 3.25 -2.05
N THR A 26 -11.19 4.31 -2.57
CA THR A 26 -10.55 5.27 -3.48
C THR A 26 -10.81 6.69 -3.01
N ASN A 27 -9.76 7.51 -3.00
CA ASN A 27 -9.90 8.96 -2.96
C ASN A 27 -9.63 9.52 -4.36
N PRO A 28 -10.67 10.00 -5.09
CA PRO A 28 -10.53 10.50 -6.46
C PRO A 28 -10.14 11.98 -6.52
N ALA A 29 -9.78 12.60 -5.39
CA ALA A 29 -9.35 13.98 -5.37
C ALA A 29 -7.95 14.11 -5.98
N VAL A 30 -7.81 15.03 -6.94
CA VAL A 30 -6.53 15.30 -7.61
C VAL A 30 -5.48 15.72 -6.57
N ILE A 31 -4.32 15.08 -6.64
CA ILE A 31 -3.14 15.41 -5.84
C ILE A 31 -2.21 16.18 -6.76
N ASP A 32 -2.13 17.50 -6.59
CA ASP A 32 -1.23 18.41 -7.32
C ASP A 32 -0.52 19.36 -6.35
N TRP A 33 0.48 20.11 -6.82
CA TRP A 33 1.19 21.13 -6.01
C TRP A 33 0.50 22.50 -6.02
N GLY A 34 -0.50 22.67 -6.88
CA GLY A 34 -1.27 23.90 -7.02
C GLY A 34 -0.52 25.01 -7.77
N MET A 35 -1.03 26.25 -7.63
CA MET A 35 -0.55 27.43 -8.37
C MET A 35 -0.33 28.62 -7.44
N VAL A 36 0.70 29.42 -7.72
CA VAL A 36 0.88 30.77 -7.18
C VAL A 36 0.67 31.77 -8.32
N GLY A 37 -0.51 32.40 -8.35
CA GLY A 37 -0.90 33.26 -9.47
C GLY A 37 -1.13 32.44 -10.74
N THR A 38 -0.22 32.55 -11.72
CA THR A 38 -0.25 31.78 -12.97
C THR A 38 0.92 30.81 -13.10
N SER A 39 1.77 30.71 -12.07
CA SER A 39 2.91 29.80 -12.04
C SER A 39 2.56 28.60 -11.19
N GLN A 40 2.89 27.40 -11.67
CA GLN A 40 2.71 26.19 -10.89
C GLN A 40 3.73 26.18 -9.74
N VAL A 41 3.32 25.67 -8.58
CA VAL A 41 4.27 25.31 -7.52
C VAL A 41 5.01 24.06 -7.98
N THR A 42 6.33 24.06 -7.80
CA THR A 42 7.21 23.04 -8.38
C THR A 42 7.97 22.22 -7.35
N ASP A 43 7.68 22.40 -6.07
CA ASP A 43 8.34 21.72 -4.96
C ASP A 43 7.49 21.81 -3.69
N GLY A 44 7.82 20.95 -2.73
CA GLY A 44 7.17 20.88 -1.42
C GLY A 44 6.02 19.89 -1.37
N PRO A 45 5.12 20.01 -0.38
CA PRO A 45 3.99 19.11 -0.24
C PRO A 45 2.94 19.40 -1.31
N ALA A 46 2.29 18.35 -1.81
CA ALA A 46 1.07 18.50 -2.60
C ALA A 46 -0.03 19.25 -1.80
N GLN A 47 -1.01 19.83 -2.48
CA GLN A 47 -2.14 20.55 -1.86
C GLN A 47 -2.95 19.65 -0.90
N LEU A 48 -3.07 18.37 -1.23
CA LEU A 48 -3.67 17.35 -0.37
C LEU A 48 -2.57 16.60 0.38
N TYR A 49 -2.11 17.19 1.47
CA TYR A 49 -1.03 16.65 2.30
C TYR A 49 -1.43 16.61 3.79
N PRO A 50 -1.87 15.45 4.32
CA PRO A 50 -2.07 14.20 3.60
C PRO A 50 -3.36 14.17 2.77
N SER A 51 -3.35 13.35 1.71
CA SER A 51 -4.55 12.84 1.05
C SER A 51 -5.07 11.63 1.83
N GLN A 52 -6.36 11.59 2.16
CA GLN A 52 -6.89 10.61 3.13
C GLN A 52 -7.95 9.68 2.54
N ILE A 53 -7.92 8.42 2.98
CA ILE A 53 -8.97 7.42 2.78
C ILE A 53 -9.43 6.94 4.15
N THR A 54 -10.75 6.79 4.35
CA THR A 54 -11.30 6.17 5.57
C THR A 54 -11.77 4.76 5.24
N VAL A 55 -11.12 3.77 5.85
CA VAL A 55 -11.50 2.36 5.74
C VAL A 55 -12.40 1.98 6.91
N ALA A 56 -13.47 1.25 6.63
CA ALA A 56 -14.39 0.76 7.65
C ALA A 56 -14.97 -0.61 7.28
N GLY A 57 -15.29 -1.41 8.30
CA GLY A 57 -15.95 -2.70 8.14
C GLY A 57 -15.00 -3.89 7.98
N ALA A 58 -13.69 -3.68 8.14
CA ALA A 58 -12.75 -4.79 8.25
C ALA A 58 -13.00 -5.55 9.56
N SER A 59 -13.14 -6.87 9.48
CA SER A 59 -13.34 -7.74 10.66
C SER A 59 -12.08 -8.47 11.09
N ASP A 60 -11.10 -8.56 10.20
CA ASP A 60 -9.93 -9.40 10.31
C ASP A 60 -8.67 -8.55 10.12
N PRO A 61 -7.52 -8.98 10.66
CA PRO A 61 -6.27 -8.24 10.50
C PRO A 61 -5.80 -8.22 9.04
N ILE A 62 -5.05 -7.18 8.72
CA ILE A 62 -4.38 -7.02 7.42
C ILE A 62 -3.46 -8.19 7.15
N SER A 63 -3.50 -8.70 5.92
CA SER A 63 -2.53 -9.67 5.39
C SER A 63 -1.74 -9.16 4.18
N ASP A 64 -2.26 -8.13 3.51
CA ASP A 64 -1.66 -7.53 2.32
C ASP A 64 -2.24 -6.13 2.10
N VAL A 65 -1.43 -5.20 1.57
CA VAL A 65 -1.80 -3.82 1.25
C VAL A 65 -1.14 -3.40 -0.04
N ASN A 66 -1.96 -2.98 -1.00
CA ASN A 66 -1.51 -2.40 -2.27
C ASN A 66 -2.05 -0.98 -2.41
N ILE A 67 -1.27 -0.10 -3.02
CA ILE A 67 -1.68 1.26 -3.36
C ILE A 67 -1.52 1.50 -4.84
N THR A 68 -2.57 2.03 -5.47
CA THR A 68 -2.54 2.49 -6.87
C THR A 68 -2.70 4.00 -6.93
N LEU A 69 -1.72 4.70 -7.50
CA LEU A 69 -1.81 6.09 -7.91
C LEU A 69 -2.37 6.14 -9.35
N HIS A 70 -3.45 6.89 -9.55
CA HIS A 70 -4.15 6.91 -10.83
C HIS A 70 -3.65 8.03 -11.73
N ASN A 71 -3.47 7.70 -13.02
CA ASN A 71 -3.11 8.65 -14.07
C ASN A 71 -2.03 9.63 -13.63
N GLY A 72 -0.93 9.09 -13.09
CA GLY A 72 0.18 9.90 -12.63
C GLY A 72 0.82 10.64 -13.79
N ASN A 73 1.22 11.87 -13.54
CA ASN A 73 1.97 12.70 -14.45
C ASN A 73 2.94 13.53 -13.61
N HIS A 74 4.25 13.37 -13.81
CA HIS A 74 5.27 14.21 -13.18
C HIS A 74 6.42 14.37 -14.15
N THR A 75 6.89 15.60 -14.38
CA THR A 75 7.95 15.85 -15.38
C THR A 75 9.33 15.38 -14.96
N TRP A 76 9.50 15.08 -13.66
CA TRP A 76 10.72 14.50 -13.11
C TRP A 76 10.41 13.64 -11.88
N VAL A 77 10.29 12.33 -12.07
CA VAL A 77 9.80 11.42 -11.01
C VAL A 77 10.83 11.25 -9.88
N ALA A 78 12.11 11.52 -10.18
CA ALA A 78 13.18 11.45 -9.20
C ALA A 78 13.01 12.44 -8.04
N ASP A 79 12.13 13.42 -8.16
CA ASP A 79 11.89 14.40 -7.11
C ASP A 79 10.84 13.92 -6.09
N LEU A 80 10.16 12.79 -6.36
CA LEU A 80 9.02 12.36 -5.57
C LEU A 80 9.42 11.51 -4.36
N GLU A 81 8.98 11.97 -3.19
CA GLU A 81 8.85 11.17 -1.98
C GLU A 81 7.37 10.89 -1.70
N ILE A 82 7.04 9.62 -1.51
CA ILE A 82 5.68 9.17 -1.22
C ILE A 82 5.69 8.26 0.02
N THR A 83 4.86 8.59 1.00
CA THR A 83 4.72 7.85 2.25
C THR A 83 3.26 7.52 2.55
N LEU A 84 2.97 6.27 2.87
CA LEU A 84 1.67 5.80 3.35
C LEU A 84 1.71 5.60 4.87
N VAL A 85 0.71 6.13 5.57
CA VAL A 85 0.56 5.98 7.02
C VAL A 85 -0.77 5.31 7.36
N SER A 86 -0.70 4.23 8.14
CA SER A 86 -1.86 3.47 8.61
C SER A 86 -2.58 4.18 9.76
N PRO A 87 -3.83 3.78 10.09
CA PRO A 87 -4.56 4.27 11.26
C PRO A 87 -3.82 4.04 12.59
N SER A 88 -2.96 3.02 12.66
CA SER A 88 -2.13 2.71 13.83
C SER A 88 -0.91 3.63 13.97
N GLY A 89 -0.62 4.43 12.93
CA GLY A 89 0.54 5.31 12.86
C GLY A 89 1.80 4.67 12.28
N THR A 90 1.70 3.44 11.76
CA THR A 90 2.80 2.81 11.00
C THR A 90 2.98 3.57 9.70
N ALA A 91 4.21 3.96 9.40
CA ALA A 91 4.57 4.72 8.20
C ALA A 91 5.51 3.89 7.33
N VAL A 92 5.18 3.79 6.05
CA VAL A 92 5.99 3.14 5.02
C VAL A 92 6.24 4.16 3.92
N ARG A 93 7.52 4.47 3.67
CA ARG A 93 7.94 5.27 2.52
C ARG A 93 7.93 4.34 1.30
N ILE A 94 6.93 4.52 0.43
CA ILE A 94 6.64 3.61 -0.69
C ILE A 94 7.49 3.95 -1.92
N LEU A 95 7.85 5.23 -2.06
CA LEU A 95 8.73 5.72 -3.11
C LEU A 95 9.60 6.83 -2.52
N ASP A 96 10.90 6.74 -2.71
CA ASP A 96 11.86 7.82 -2.54
C ASP A 96 12.87 7.69 -3.67
N LEU A 97 12.82 8.59 -4.64
CA LEU A 97 13.78 8.61 -5.73
C LEU A 97 14.81 9.72 -5.58
N THR A 98 14.85 10.38 -4.42
CA THR A 98 15.52 11.66 -4.30
C THR A 98 17.02 11.50 -4.38
N GLY A 99 17.63 11.98 -5.47
CA GLY A 99 19.05 11.81 -5.78
C GLY A 99 19.34 11.15 -7.12
N VAL A 100 18.33 10.60 -7.78
CA VAL A 100 18.44 10.06 -9.14
C VAL A 100 18.45 11.21 -10.16
N GLN A 101 19.35 11.15 -11.16
CA GLN A 101 19.56 12.23 -12.14
C GLN A 101 18.82 12.04 -13.47
N ASN A 102 17.84 11.14 -13.52
CA ASN A 102 17.14 10.77 -14.74
C ASN A 102 15.73 11.36 -14.79
N GLY A 103 15.42 11.94 -15.95
CA GLY A 103 14.20 12.70 -16.21
C GLY A 103 13.06 11.83 -16.70
N ASP A 104 12.68 10.84 -15.91
CA ASP A 104 11.58 9.96 -16.26
C ASP A 104 10.25 10.65 -15.96
N THR A 105 9.23 10.32 -16.76
CA THR A 105 7.86 10.82 -16.60
C THR A 105 6.94 9.66 -16.32
N ILE A 106 6.00 9.83 -15.38
CA ILE A 106 4.88 8.91 -15.21
C ILE A 106 3.81 9.27 -16.25
N ASP A 107 3.26 8.28 -16.94
CA ASP A 107 2.07 8.47 -17.78
C ASP A 107 1.20 7.21 -17.71
N GLY A 108 0.43 7.14 -16.62
CA GLY A 108 -0.49 6.05 -16.35
C GLY A 108 -0.65 5.70 -14.88
N ASP A 109 -1.28 4.55 -14.63
CA ASP A 109 -1.47 4.03 -13.27
C ASP A 109 -0.20 3.36 -12.77
N ILE A 110 0.15 3.65 -11.52
CA ILE A 110 1.27 3.03 -10.80
C ILE A 110 0.71 2.32 -9.59
N THR A 111 1.08 1.06 -9.41
CA THR A 111 0.74 0.28 -8.22
C THR A 111 2.01 -0.10 -7.46
N PHE A 112 1.99 0.06 -6.14
CA PHE A 112 3.03 -0.46 -5.24
C PHE A 112 2.48 -1.66 -4.48
N ASP A 113 3.22 -2.77 -4.56
CA ASP A 113 2.87 -4.09 -4.02
C ASP A 113 4.19 -4.78 -3.62
N ASP A 114 4.28 -5.32 -2.40
CA ASP A 114 5.49 -5.99 -1.91
C ASP A 114 5.78 -7.35 -2.55
N SER A 115 4.78 -7.88 -3.27
CA SER A 115 4.85 -9.10 -4.07
C SER A 115 5.11 -8.84 -5.56
N ALA A 116 5.27 -7.56 -5.96
CA ALA A 116 5.60 -7.18 -7.32
C ALA A 116 6.93 -7.77 -7.79
N ALA A 117 7.04 -8.01 -9.11
CA ALA A 117 8.24 -8.61 -9.70
C ALA A 117 9.31 -7.58 -10.12
N MET A 118 8.94 -6.30 -10.20
CA MET A 118 9.76 -5.24 -10.77
C MET A 118 10.06 -4.17 -9.72
N LEU A 119 11.27 -3.61 -9.75
CA LEU A 119 11.57 -2.37 -9.06
C LEU A 119 10.96 -1.19 -9.80
N PHE A 120 10.65 -0.12 -9.08
CA PHE A 120 10.30 1.14 -9.71
C PHE A 120 11.50 1.63 -10.55
N PRO A 121 11.35 1.94 -11.85
CA PRO A 121 12.47 2.34 -12.69
C PRO A 121 13.10 3.67 -12.24
N ASP A 122 14.43 3.77 -12.29
CA ASP A 122 15.20 4.99 -12.02
C ASP A 122 16.11 5.42 -13.19
N ASP A 123 16.08 4.67 -14.30
CA ASP A 123 16.77 4.96 -15.56
C ASP A 123 15.94 4.47 -16.75
N ASP A 124 14.69 4.91 -16.83
CA ASP A 124 13.81 4.56 -17.94
C ASP A 124 14.09 5.41 -19.18
N THR A 125 15.16 5.03 -19.89
CA THR A 125 15.53 5.63 -21.19
C THR A 125 14.43 5.58 -22.27
N ASP A 126 13.38 4.76 -22.10
CA ASP A 126 12.30 4.60 -23.08
C ASP A 126 11.08 5.50 -22.80
N GLY A 127 11.02 6.12 -21.61
CA GLY A 127 9.99 7.08 -21.21
C GLY A 127 8.62 6.46 -20.94
N THR A 128 7.91 7.07 -19.98
CA THR A 128 6.59 6.64 -19.44
C THR A 128 6.66 5.43 -18.50
N ILE A 129 6.67 5.73 -17.19
CA ILE A 129 6.55 4.72 -16.14
C ILE A 129 5.07 4.40 -15.89
N SER A 130 4.70 3.11 -15.96
CA SER A 130 3.39 2.58 -15.54
C SER A 130 3.50 1.10 -15.17
N GLY A 131 2.60 0.61 -14.32
CA GLY A 131 2.57 -0.81 -13.93
C GLY A 131 2.59 -1.04 -12.42
N THR A 132 3.10 -2.21 -12.01
CA THR A 132 3.14 -2.65 -10.61
C THR A 132 4.59 -2.88 -10.19
N PHE A 133 5.00 -2.23 -9.11
CA PHE A 133 6.38 -2.15 -8.65
C PHE A 133 6.49 -2.45 -7.16
N LEU A 134 7.67 -2.88 -6.76
CA LEU A 134 8.05 -2.96 -5.34
C LEU A 134 8.15 -1.54 -4.76
N VAL A 135 8.07 -1.46 -3.43
CA VAL A 135 8.51 -0.26 -2.70
C VAL A 135 10.00 -0.01 -2.98
N SER A 136 10.33 1.25 -3.23
CA SER A 136 11.57 1.69 -3.87
C SER A 136 12.14 2.93 -3.16
N ASP A 137 13.44 2.90 -2.81
CA ASP A 137 14.17 3.94 -2.09
C ASP A 137 15.59 4.00 -2.68
N TYR A 138 15.89 5.12 -3.32
CA TYR A 138 17.11 5.36 -4.11
C TYR A 138 17.98 6.47 -3.51
N GLU A 139 17.70 6.96 -2.30
CA GLU A 139 18.39 8.12 -1.67
C GLU A 139 19.92 7.93 -1.55
N ASN A 140 20.40 6.68 -1.66
CA ASN A 140 21.81 6.31 -1.49
C ASN A 140 22.53 5.83 -2.76
N ASP A 141 22.01 6.10 -3.97
CA ASP A 141 22.64 5.73 -5.26
C ASP A 141 22.87 4.21 -5.40
N ASN A 142 22.09 3.41 -4.68
CA ASN A 142 22.16 1.95 -4.70
C ASN A 142 20.94 1.38 -5.44
N SER A 143 20.72 1.90 -6.64
CA SER A 143 19.56 1.69 -7.50
C SER A 143 19.20 0.24 -7.80
N ASP A 144 20.15 -0.67 -7.62
CA ASP A 144 19.98 -2.10 -7.83
C ASP A 144 19.43 -2.86 -6.60
N VAL A 145 19.09 -2.18 -5.49
CA VAL A 145 18.62 -2.82 -4.25
C VAL A 145 17.20 -2.38 -3.88
N PRO A 146 16.22 -3.31 -3.81
CA PRO A 146 14.86 -2.99 -3.37
C PRO A 146 14.82 -2.30 -2.00
N ALA A 147 13.92 -1.31 -1.82
CA ALA A 147 13.74 -0.65 -0.53
C ALA A 147 13.35 -1.62 0.60
N THR A 148 12.69 -2.72 0.22
CA THR A 148 12.32 -3.81 1.13
C THR A 148 13.54 -4.44 1.81
N ALA A 149 14.72 -4.39 1.18
CA ALA A 149 16.00 -4.81 1.80
C ALA A 149 16.41 -3.91 2.97
N PHE A 150 15.85 -2.70 3.07
CA PHE A 150 16.04 -1.74 4.16
C PHE A 150 14.87 -1.72 5.16
N GLY A 151 13.89 -2.63 5.02
CA GLY A 151 12.78 -2.79 5.96
C GLY A 151 11.63 -1.80 5.77
N LEU A 152 11.56 -1.13 4.62
CA LEU A 152 10.52 -0.16 4.26
C LEU A 152 9.37 -0.80 3.49
N ASP A 153 8.93 -1.99 3.91
CA ASP A 153 8.06 -2.85 3.11
C ASP A 153 6.56 -2.68 3.44
N MET A 154 5.66 -2.89 2.48
CA MET A 154 4.20 -2.82 2.70
C MET A 154 3.73 -3.88 3.69
N SER A 155 4.45 -5.00 3.79
CA SER A 155 4.24 -6.02 4.82
C SER A 155 4.33 -5.50 6.27
N ALA A 156 4.86 -4.29 6.50
CA ALA A 156 4.85 -3.63 7.81
C ALA A 156 3.44 -3.41 8.36
N PHE A 157 2.42 -3.33 7.49
CA PHE A 157 1.02 -3.19 7.89
C PHE A 157 0.37 -4.52 8.32
N ASN A 158 1.01 -5.67 8.05
CA ASN A 158 0.43 -6.97 8.31
C ASN A 158 0.17 -7.20 9.81
N GLY A 159 -1.03 -7.66 10.13
CA GLY A 159 -1.50 -7.87 11.50
C GLY A 159 -2.19 -6.67 12.13
N GLU A 160 -2.14 -5.48 11.51
CA GLU A 160 -2.85 -4.30 12.01
C GLU A 160 -4.37 -4.35 11.76
N ASP A 161 -5.11 -3.48 12.45
CA ASP A 161 -6.50 -3.20 12.14
C ASP A 161 -6.57 -2.24 10.94
N ALA A 162 -7.24 -2.65 9.88
CA ALA A 162 -7.40 -1.82 8.69
C ALA A 162 -8.33 -0.62 8.90
N ASN A 163 -9.21 -0.65 9.91
CA ASN A 163 -10.22 0.37 10.11
C ASN A 163 -9.63 1.69 10.62
N GLY A 164 -10.02 2.79 9.97
CA GLY A 164 -9.63 4.13 10.35
C GLY A 164 -9.12 4.94 9.16
N THR A 165 -8.43 6.03 9.47
CA THR A 165 -7.90 6.95 8.46
C THR A 165 -6.52 6.53 8.01
N TRP A 166 -6.40 6.19 6.73
CA TRP A 166 -5.15 6.05 6.01
C TRP A 166 -4.76 7.38 5.39
N SER A 167 -3.49 7.73 5.48
CA SER A 167 -2.96 9.02 5.02
C SER A 167 -1.82 8.81 4.04
N LEU A 168 -1.98 9.32 2.81
CA LEU A 168 -0.96 9.37 1.78
C LEU A 168 -0.31 10.76 1.77
N TYR A 169 1.00 10.77 1.87
CA TYR A 169 1.83 11.97 1.79
C TYR A 169 2.60 11.91 0.48
N VAL A 170 2.45 12.94 -0.35
CA VAL A 170 3.16 13.11 -1.63
C VAL A 170 3.91 14.42 -1.56
N TYR A 171 5.23 14.36 -1.75
CA TYR A 171 6.14 15.48 -1.62
C TYR A 171 7.09 15.50 -2.81
N ASP A 172 7.42 16.70 -3.27
CA ASP A 172 8.43 16.95 -4.30
C ASP A 172 9.62 17.67 -3.64
N GLU A 173 10.80 17.07 -3.67
CA GLU A 173 11.99 17.58 -3.00
C GLU A 173 12.74 18.67 -3.79
N ASN A 174 12.45 18.82 -5.09
CA ASN A 174 13.30 19.53 -6.02
C ASN A 174 12.48 20.44 -6.95
N ALA A 175 12.73 21.75 -6.86
CA ALA A 175 12.02 22.72 -7.68
C ALA A 175 12.27 22.53 -9.19
N GLN A 176 11.38 23.15 -9.99
CA GLN A 176 11.35 23.27 -11.46
C GLN A 176 10.40 22.31 -12.17
N ASP A 177 10.01 21.21 -11.53
CA ASP A 177 9.18 20.18 -12.10
C ASP A 177 7.75 20.22 -11.57
N THR A 178 6.85 19.55 -12.29
CA THR A 178 5.43 19.67 -12.05
C THR A 178 4.71 18.38 -12.33
N GLY A 179 3.63 18.14 -11.60
CA GLY A 179 2.78 17.00 -11.87
C GLY A 179 1.46 16.98 -11.14
N SER A 180 0.79 15.84 -11.28
CA SER A 180 -0.44 15.51 -10.60
C SER A 180 -0.70 14.00 -10.61
N PHE A 181 -1.49 13.53 -9.65
CA PHE A 181 -2.17 12.24 -9.69
C PHE A 181 -3.68 12.48 -9.64
N ASP A 182 -4.47 11.71 -10.39
CA ASP A 182 -5.94 11.81 -10.41
C ASP A 182 -6.61 11.10 -9.22
N GLY A 183 -5.87 10.96 -8.12
CA GLY A 183 -6.27 10.27 -6.91
C GLY A 183 -5.56 8.94 -6.73
N TRP A 184 -6.03 8.17 -5.75
CA TRP A 184 -5.43 6.89 -5.39
C TRP A 184 -6.43 5.90 -4.84
N THR A 185 -6.13 4.62 -5.02
CA THR A 185 -6.85 3.48 -4.43
C THR A 185 -5.97 2.77 -3.41
N LEU A 186 -6.59 2.34 -2.32
CA LEU A 186 -6.02 1.46 -1.32
C LEU A 186 -6.77 0.13 -1.36
N ASP A 187 -6.06 -0.93 -1.72
CA ASP A 187 -6.54 -2.31 -1.70
C ASP A 187 -5.94 -3.02 -0.50
N ILE A 188 -6.80 -3.53 0.38
CA ILE A 188 -6.41 -4.23 1.62
C ILE A 188 -7.01 -5.62 1.58
N VAL A 189 -6.15 -6.63 1.72
CA VAL A 189 -6.59 -8.00 1.99
C VAL A 189 -6.53 -8.23 3.49
N THR A 190 -7.60 -8.79 4.04
CA THR A 190 -7.66 -9.23 5.43
C THR A 190 -7.92 -10.72 5.48
N ILE A 191 -7.28 -11.42 6.41
CA ILE A 191 -7.52 -12.86 6.62
C ILE A 191 -7.78 -13.13 8.10
N PRO A 192 -8.75 -14.01 8.41
CA PRO A 192 -8.95 -14.44 9.78
C PRO A 192 -7.67 -15.03 10.36
N ALA A 193 -7.29 -14.54 11.55
CA ALA A 193 -6.14 -15.10 12.26
C ALA A 193 -6.34 -16.62 12.45
N PRO A 194 -5.29 -17.45 12.23
CA PRO A 194 -5.42 -18.88 12.40
C PRO A 194 -5.88 -19.19 13.82
N ALA A 195 -6.98 -19.94 13.93
CA ALA A 195 -7.61 -20.29 15.19
C ALA A 195 -6.70 -21.22 16.02
N SER A 196 -5.66 -20.65 16.63
CA SER A 196 -4.70 -21.36 17.49
C SER A 196 -5.33 -21.87 18.79
N ALA A 197 -6.62 -21.59 19.03
CA ALA A 197 -7.37 -22.00 20.21
C ALA A 197 -7.97 -23.42 20.14
N ALA A 198 -8.01 -24.08 18.98
CA ALA A 198 -8.60 -25.42 18.88
C ALA A 198 -7.71 -26.56 19.43
N LEU A 199 -6.40 -26.33 19.60
CA LEU A 199 -5.46 -27.40 20.01
C LEU A 199 -5.38 -27.62 21.53
N LEU A 200 -5.85 -26.68 22.36
CA LEU A 200 -5.91 -26.86 23.82
C LEU A 200 -7.14 -27.67 24.27
N GLY A 201 -8.13 -27.91 23.39
CA GLY A 201 -9.35 -28.66 23.71
C GLY A 201 -9.23 -30.19 23.59
N LEU A 202 -8.25 -30.71 22.85
CA LEU A 202 -8.09 -32.16 22.63
C LEU A 202 -7.06 -32.82 23.56
N GLY A 203 -6.18 -32.05 24.20
CA GLY A 203 -5.22 -32.57 25.19
C GLY A 203 -5.83 -32.93 26.55
N GLY A 204 -7.02 -32.39 26.88
CA GLY A 204 -7.66 -32.56 28.18
C GLY A 204 -8.50 -33.84 28.36
N LEU A 205 -8.90 -34.52 27.27
CA LEU A 205 -9.77 -35.72 27.35
C LEU A 205 -9.00 -37.05 27.44
N ALA A 206 -7.67 -37.05 27.32
CA ALA A 206 -6.85 -38.27 27.46
C ALA A 206 -6.46 -38.61 28.92
N ALA A 207 -6.81 -37.77 29.91
CA ALA A 207 -6.39 -37.97 31.31
C ALA A 207 -7.46 -38.62 32.24
N ALA A 208 -8.62 -39.04 31.72
CA ALA A 208 -9.73 -39.50 32.55
C ALA A 208 -10.22 -40.92 32.22
N ARG A 209 -9.32 -41.91 32.05
CA ARG A 209 -9.74 -43.32 32.23
C ARG A 209 -8.60 -44.27 32.62
N ARG A 210 -8.11 -44.14 33.86
CA ARG A 210 -7.58 -45.29 34.59
C ARG A 210 -7.89 -45.17 36.07
N ARG A 211 -9.03 -45.74 36.49
CA ARG A 211 -9.29 -46.08 37.89
C ARG A 211 -9.85 -47.50 37.97
N ARG A 212 -9.15 -48.27 38.79
CA ARG A 212 -9.35 -49.65 39.26
C ARG A 212 -8.96 -50.76 38.30
#